data_AF-A0A7H2BC11-F1
#
_entry.id   AF-A0A7H2BC11-F1
#
_cell.length_a   1.000
_cell.length_b   1.000
_cell.length_c   1.000
_cell.angle_alpha   90.00
_cell.angle_beta   90.00
_cell.angle_gamma   90.00
#
_symmetry.space_group_name_H-M   'P 1'
#
loop_
_entity.id
_entity.type
_entity.pdbx_description
1 polymer ?
#
loop_
_entity_poly.entity_id
_entity_poly.type
_entity_poly.pdbx_seq_one_letter_code
_entity_poly.pdbx_strand_id
1 'polypeptide(L)' 'MDPTVSGLILMTFGAFLVGGGYSFRKQGLPLIAQIVLLILGLAAFAYGGYVLFAY' A
#
# COMPACT_ATOMS: atom_id res chain seq x y z
N MET A 1 5.37 16.84 -9.91
CA MET A 1 4.36 15.91 -10.43
C MET A 1 3.01 16.37 -9.90
N ASP A 2 1.95 16.21 -10.68
CA ASP A 2 0.60 16.60 -10.27
C ASP A 2 0.15 15.80 -9.00
N PRO A 3 -0.48 16.44 -8.00
CA PRO A 3 -0.93 15.77 -6.77
C PRO A 3 -1.86 14.59 -7.03
N THR A 4 -2.69 14.67 -8.06
CA THR A 4 -3.59 13.58 -8.48
C THR A 4 -2.77 12.36 -8.90
N VAL A 5 -1.72 12.58 -9.68
CA VAL A 5 -0.86 11.51 -10.20
C VAL A 5 -0.04 10.88 -9.07
N SER A 6 0.56 11.67 -8.19
CA SER A 6 1.32 11.14 -7.05
C SER A 6 0.42 10.40 -6.05
N GLY A 7 -0.77 10.93 -5.76
CA GLY A 7 -1.76 10.30 -4.91
C GLY A 7 -2.23 8.94 -5.45
N LEU A 8 -2.58 8.87 -6.73
CA LEU A 8 -2.99 7.62 -7.39
C LEU A 8 -1.87 6.57 -7.42
N ILE A 9 -0.62 6.99 -7.64
CA ILE A 9 0.54 6.07 -7.60
C ILE A 9 0.73 5.50 -6.18
N LEU A 10 0.66 6.35 -5.16
CA LEU A 10 0.75 5.94 -3.75
C LEU A 10 -0.36 4.96 -3.36
N MET A 11 -1.60 5.25 -3.77
CA MET A 11 -2.72 4.35 -3.56
C MET A 11 -2.53 3.01 -4.28
N THR A 12 -2.08 3.03 -5.53
CA THR A 12 -1.87 1.79 -6.30
C THR A 12 -0.75 0.94 -5.69
N PHE A 13 0.35 1.58 -5.27
CA PHE A 13 1.45 0.89 -4.59
C PHE A 13 1.02 0.32 -3.24
N GLY A 14 0.26 1.09 -2.45
CA GLY A 14 -0.30 0.62 -1.18
C GLY A 14 -1.22 -0.60 -1.36
N ALA A 15 -2.13 -0.55 -2.34
CA ALA A 15 -3.02 -1.67 -2.68
C ALA A 15 -2.23 -2.90 -3.14
N PHE A 16 -1.17 -2.72 -3.93
CA PHE A 16 -0.27 -3.81 -4.33
C PHE A 16 0.40 -4.48 -3.12
N LEU A 17 0.91 -3.70 -2.16
CA LEU A 17 1.53 -4.26 -0.95
C LEU A 17 0.54 -5.04 -0.09
N VAL A 18 -0.69 -4.52 0.09
CA VAL A 18 -1.75 -5.20 0.85
C VAL A 18 -2.19 -6.49 0.14
N GLY A 19 -2.44 -6.44 -1.16
CA GLY A 19 -2.79 -7.63 -1.96
C GLY A 19 -1.65 -8.66 -2.04
N GLY A 20 -0.41 -8.18 -2.15
CA GLY A 20 0.80 -8.97 -2.10
C GLY A 20 0.94 -9.72 -0.79
N GLY A 21 0.69 -9.05 0.34
CA GLY A 21 0.68 -9.64 1.69
C GLY A 21 -0.17 -10.91 1.79
N TYR A 22 -1.35 -10.93 1.14
CA TYR A 22 -2.21 -12.11 1.10
C TYR A 22 -1.64 -13.25 0.23
N SER A 23 -1.06 -12.92 -0.93
CA SER A 23 -0.39 -13.89 -1.80
C SER A 23 0.87 -14.47 -1.14
N PHE A 24 1.60 -13.66 -0.37
CA PHE A 24 2.79 -14.05 0.36
C PHE A 24 2.54 -15.09 1.44
N ARG A 25 1.32 -15.13 2.01
CA ARG A 25 0.89 -16.22 2.90
C ARG A 25 0.99 -17.60 2.24
N LYS A 26 0.71 -17.69 0.93
CA LYS A 26 0.81 -18.95 0.17
C LYS A 26 2.23 -19.27 -0.29
N GLN A 27 3.15 -18.29 -0.23
CA GLN A 27 4.55 -18.43 -0.66
C GLN A 27 5.50 -18.76 0.52
N GLY A 28 4.96 -18.97 1.73
CA GLY A 28 5.76 -19.32 2.90
C GLY A 28 6.56 -18.16 3.50
N LEU A 29 6.22 -16.91 3.16
CA LEU A 29 6.83 -15.74 3.79
C LEU A 29 6.48 -15.67 5.28
N PRO A 30 7.42 -15.27 6.16
CA PRO A 30 7.16 -15.16 7.59
C PRO A 30 5.99 -14.22 7.90
N LEU A 31 5.19 -14.55 8.93
CA LEU A 31 4.03 -13.75 9.34
C LEU A 31 4.41 -12.29 9.65
N ILE A 32 5.59 -12.07 10.26
CA ILE A 32 6.09 -10.74 10.57
C ILE A 32 6.28 -9.91 9.28
N ALA A 33 6.86 -10.50 8.24
CA ALA A 33 7.05 -9.82 6.96
C ALA A 33 5.69 -9.47 6.32
N GLN A 34 4.70 -10.35 6.42
CA GLN A 34 3.33 -10.07 5.95
C GLN A 34 2.70 -8.89 6.69
N ILE A 35 2.82 -8.85 8.03
CA ILE A 35 2.29 -7.76 8.86
C ILE A 35 2.95 -6.43 8.51
N VAL A 36 4.27 -6.40 8.38
CA VAL A 36 5.01 -5.18 8.01
C VAL A 36 4.56 -4.67 6.64
N LEU A 37 4.46 -5.55 5.63
CA LEU A 37 4.00 -5.16 4.30
C LEU A 37 2.56 -4.66 4.30
N LEU A 38 1.70 -5.24 5.14
CA LEU A 38 0.31 -4.84 5.26
C LEU A 38 0.17 -3.46 5.92
N ILE A 39 0.96 -3.18 6.96
CA ILE A 39 1.04 -1.86 7.61
C ILE A 39 1.55 -0.81 6.63
N LEU A 40 2.66 -1.09 5.93
CA LEU A 40 3.23 -0.16 4.94
C LEU A 40 2.27 0.09 3.78
N GLY A 41 1.60 -0.96 3.30
CA GLY A 41 0.60 -0.86 2.25
C GLY A 41 -0.60 0.00 2.63
N LEU A 42 -1.17 -0.21 3.83
CA LEU A 42 -2.26 0.61 4.35
C LEU A 42 -1.84 2.07 4.55
N ALA A 43 -0.64 2.31 5.08
CA ALA A 43 -0.11 3.66 5.28
C ALA A 43 0.08 4.40 3.95
N ALA A 44 0.68 3.75 2.95
CA ALA A 44 0.86 4.31 1.61
C ALA A 44 -0.48 4.58 0.93
N PHE A 45 -1.45 3.67 1.07
CA PHE A 45 -2.79 3.83 0.51
C PHE A 45 -3.54 5.01 1.15
N ALA A 46 -3.54 5.08 2.48
CA ALA A 46 -4.20 6.16 3.21
C ALA A 46 -3.56 7.52 2.91
N TYR A 47 -2.23 7.59 2.84
CA TYR A 47 -1.52 8.81 2.49
C TYR A 47 -1.79 9.23 1.04
N GLY A 48 -1.81 8.30 0.09
CA GLY A 48 -2.19 8.58 -1.29
C GLY A 48 -3.62 9.14 -1.40
N GLY A 49 -4.56 8.59 -0.62
CA GLY A 49 -5.92 9.12 -0.52
C GLY A 49 -5.97 10.54 0.08
N TYR A 50 -5.19 10.81 1.13
CA TYR A 50 -5.05 12.16 1.68
C TYR A 50 -4.53 13.16 0.63
N VAL A 51 -3.49 12.79 -0.11
CA VAL A 51 -2.94 13.63 -1.20
C VAL A 51 -3.95 13.86 -2.32
N LEU A 52 -4.82 12.88 -2.61
CA LEU A 52 -5.80 12.97 -3.69
C LEU A 52 -7.03 13.81 -3.33
N PHE A 53 -7.46 13.79 -2.06
CA PHE A 53 -8.76 14.34 -1.64
C PHE A 53 -8.69 15.50 -0.65
N ALA A 54 -7.55 15.70 0.03
CA ALA A 54 -7.43 16.66 1.12
C ALA A 54 -6.25 17.63 0.98
N TYR A 55 -5.36 17.39 0.01
CA TYR A 55 -4.25 18.29 -0.35
C TYR A 55 -4.62 19.05 -1.63
#